data_AF-A0A147K562-F1
#
_entry.id   AF-A0A147K562-F1
#
_cell.length_a   1.000
_cell.length_b   1.000
_cell.length_c   1.000
_cell.angle_alpha   90.00
_cell.angle_beta   90.00
_cell.angle_gamma   90.00
#
_symmetry.space_group_name_H-M   'P 1'
#
loop_
_entity.id
_entity.type
_entity.pdbx_description
1 polymer ?
#
loop_
_entity_poly.entity_id
_entity_poly.type
_entity_poly.pdbx_seq_one_letter_code
_entity_poly.pdbx_strand_id
1 'polypeptide(L)'
;MNQEQLKKLVESQIESFTSKISVSVIKAKTHHSIMITGIENEATMIRCIATYMVALIATAIEANLQVRADLIEYTQIGKEELIESVIDTIGESNELNQDFKEDERNPWLAEALIHLLLFVSNKVNNIHPVGEVLAVGLVHDDPKDKGLDLTAIYQSGTLGLTIGECKAYKTNPNKAISNAMKFFDGVDSNKKTGKRIRTQVQILRRFLPEELSSSATHGFWKNERCFLTYTGI
;
A
#
# COMPACT_ATOMS: atom_id res chain seq x y z
N MET A 1 -2.71 21.07 15.40
CA MET A 1 -3.60 19.90 15.44
C MET A 1 -2.90 18.83 16.26
N ASN A 2 -3.55 18.26 17.27
CA ASN A 2 -2.95 17.17 18.07
C ASN A 2 -3.14 15.80 17.38
N GLN A 3 -2.46 14.75 17.86
CA GLN A 3 -2.52 13.40 17.27
C GLN A 3 -3.96 12.86 17.14
N GLU A 4 -4.79 13.07 18.16
CA GLU A 4 -6.19 12.62 18.17
C GLU A 4 -7.03 13.33 17.09
N GLN A 5 -6.81 14.64 16.90
CA GLN A 5 -7.47 15.40 15.83
C GLN A 5 -7.01 14.95 14.44
N LEU A 6 -5.72 14.63 14.27
CA LEU A 6 -5.18 14.10 13.02
C LEU A 6 -5.79 12.74 12.70
N LYS A 7 -5.86 11.83 13.68
CA LYS A 7 -6.48 10.52 13.54
C LYS A 7 -7.94 10.64 13.08
N LYS A 8 -8.73 11.48 13.76
CA LYS A 8 -10.14 11.74 13.39
C LYS A 8 -10.27 12.33 11.98
N LEU A 9 -9.36 13.21 11.60
CA LEU A 9 -9.34 13.76 10.24
C LEU A 9 -9.11 12.65 9.22
N VAL A 10 -8.08 11.82 9.40
CA VAL A 10 -7.77 10.69 8.51
C VAL A 10 -8.95 9.72 8.43
N GLU A 11 -9.52 9.31 9.56
CA GLU A 11 -10.69 8.43 9.61
C GLU A 11 -11.88 8.99 8.83
N SER A 12 -12.22 10.27 9.04
CA SER A 12 -13.30 10.93 8.31
C SER A 12 -13.06 11.02 6.80
N GLN A 13 -11.81 11.21 6.37
CA GLN A 13 -11.45 11.25 4.95
C GLN A 13 -11.55 9.85 4.32
N ILE A 14 -11.14 8.81 5.04
CA ILE A 14 -11.29 7.43 4.61
C ILE A 14 -12.77 7.06 4.48
N GLU A 15 -13.61 7.44 5.44
CA GLU A 15 -15.06 7.23 5.36
C GLU A 15 -15.66 7.94 4.14
N SER A 16 -15.33 9.21 3.92
CA SER A 16 -15.76 9.95 2.74
C SER A 16 -15.30 9.28 1.44
N PHE A 17 -14.05 8.80 1.37
CA PHE A 17 -13.53 8.07 0.22
C PHE A 17 -14.35 6.78 -0.04
N THR A 18 -14.55 5.96 1.00
CA THR A 18 -15.28 4.69 0.88
C THR A 18 -16.73 4.87 0.42
N SER A 19 -17.38 5.97 0.83
CA SER A 19 -18.77 6.26 0.44
C SER A 19 -18.95 6.66 -1.03
N LYS A 20 -17.86 7.03 -1.71
CA LYS A 20 -17.88 7.58 -3.07
C LYS A 20 -17.36 6.63 -4.14
N ILE A 21 -16.52 5.67 -3.76
CA ILE A 21 -16.01 4.69 -4.73
C ILE A 21 -17.06 3.64 -5.06
N SER A 22 -17.02 3.15 -6.30
CA SER A 22 -17.81 2.02 -6.76
C SER A 22 -16.88 0.92 -7.25
N VAL A 23 -17.21 -0.32 -6.93
CA VAL A 23 -16.38 -1.49 -7.24
C VAL A 23 -17.18 -2.47 -8.09
N SER A 24 -16.61 -2.86 -9.22
CA SER A 24 -17.15 -3.91 -10.08
C SER A 24 -16.11 -4.99 -10.32
N VAL A 25 -16.54 -6.25 -10.37
CA VAL A 25 -15.65 -7.40 -10.52
C VAL A 25 -16.03 -8.19 -11.76
N ILE A 26 -15.06 -8.37 -12.63
CA ILE A 26 -15.14 -9.25 -13.78
C ILE A 26 -14.36 -10.51 -13.41
N LYS A 27 -15.07 -11.63 -13.25
CA LYS A 27 -14.46 -12.92 -12.94
C LYS A 27 -14.12 -13.66 -14.23
N ALA A 28 -12.84 -13.93 -14.44
CA ALA A 28 -12.38 -14.87 -15.45
C ALA A 28 -12.09 -16.24 -14.80
N LYS A 29 -11.79 -17.25 -15.62
CA LYS A 29 -11.47 -18.60 -15.12
C LYS A 29 -10.21 -18.65 -14.26
N THR A 30 -9.25 -17.76 -14.52
CA THR A 30 -7.90 -17.81 -13.93
C THR A 30 -7.57 -16.60 -13.06
N HIS A 31 -8.38 -15.54 -13.12
CA HIS A 31 -8.12 -14.28 -12.43
C HIS A 31 -9.41 -13.48 -12.27
N HIS A 32 -9.36 -12.44 -11.42
CA HIS A 32 -10.41 -11.43 -11.32
C HIS A 32 -9.84 -10.09 -11.76
N SER A 33 -10.62 -9.32 -12.50
CA SER A 33 -10.35 -7.90 -12.74
C SER A 33 -11.31 -7.09 -11.88
N ILE A 34 -10.74 -6.21 -11.04
CA ILE A 34 -11.50 -5.29 -10.20
C ILE A 34 -11.39 -3.91 -10.83
N MET A 35 -12.52 -3.33 -11.20
CA MET A 35 -12.59 -1.96 -11.69
C MET A 35 -13.18 -1.08 -10.60
N ILE A 36 -12.43 -0.04 -10.25
CA ILE A 36 -12.79 0.94 -9.22
C ILE A 36 -13.03 2.27 -9.92
N THR A 37 -14.20 2.85 -9.69
CA THR A 37 -14.63 4.13 -10.24
C THR A 37 -15.03 5.08 -9.11
N GLY A 38 -15.26 6.35 -9.41
CA GLY A 38 -15.55 7.38 -8.41
C GLY A 38 -14.30 7.99 -7.78
N ILE A 39 -13.12 7.66 -8.30
CA ILE A 39 -11.82 8.24 -7.92
C ILE A 39 -11.40 9.38 -8.86
N GLU A 40 -12.21 9.69 -9.87
CA GLU A 40 -11.91 10.68 -10.90
C GLU A 40 -11.93 12.10 -10.32
N ASN A 41 -11.43 13.08 -11.08
CA ASN A 41 -11.06 14.48 -10.74
C ASN A 41 -12.10 15.34 -9.97
N GLU A 42 -12.60 14.88 -8.83
CA GLU A 42 -13.33 15.65 -7.84
C GLU A 42 -12.35 16.15 -6.78
N ALA A 43 -12.39 17.45 -6.47
CA ALA A 43 -11.53 18.05 -5.45
C ALA A 43 -11.64 17.35 -4.08
N THR A 44 -12.84 16.85 -3.74
CA THR A 44 -13.05 16.08 -2.52
C THR A 44 -12.29 14.77 -2.52
N MET A 45 -12.31 14.01 -3.63
CA MET A 45 -11.60 12.73 -3.73
C MET A 45 -10.08 12.93 -3.68
N ILE A 46 -9.58 13.93 -4.39
CA ILE A 46 -8.17 14.33 -4.33
C ILE A 46 -7.77 14.63 -2.89
N ARG A 47 -8.58 15.39 -2.14
CA ARG A 47 -8.30 15.70 -0.74
C ARG A 47 -8.30 14.46 0.15
N CYS A 48 -9.25 13.55 -0.02
CA CYS A 48 -9.29 12.32 0.77
C CYS A 48 -8.03 11.48 0.54
N ILE A 49 -7.66 11.27 -0.73
CA ILE A 49 -6.45 10.52 -1.12
C ILE A 49 -5.18 11.22 -0.60
N ALA A 50 -5.06 12.53 -0.78
CA ALA A 50 -3.90 13.29 -0.33
C ALA A 50 -3.74 13.25 1.20
N THR A 51 -4.84 13.37 1.96
CA THR A 51 -4.79 13.29 3.43
C THR A 51 -4.30 11.92 3.89
N TYR A 52 -4.75 10.86 3.22
CA TYR A 52 -4.28 9.50 3.49
C TYR A 52 -2.80 9.31 3.12
N MET A 53 -2.35 9.80 1.96
CA MET A 53 -0.96 9.71 1.53
C MET A 53 0.00 10.45 2.46
N VAL A 54 -0.37 11.64 2.92
CA VAL A 54 0.44 12.37 3.92
C VAL A 54 0.49 11.58 5.23
N ALA A 55 -0.62 10.97 5.65
CA ALA A 55 -0.62 10.10 6.83
C ALA A 55 0.28 8.87 6.66
N LEU A 56 0.30 8.26 5.47
CA LEU A 56 1.20 7.14 5.15
C LEU A 56 2.67 7.55 5.22
N ILE A 57 3.04 8.68 4.59
CA ILE A 57 4.41 9.21 4.65
C ILE A 57 4.79 9.50 6.10
N ALA A 58 3.89 10.16 6.85
CA ALA A 58 4.11 10.43 8.26
C ALA A 58 4.31 9.15 9.07
N THR A 59 3.57 8.07 8.80
CA THR A 59 3.76 6.76 9.46
C THR A 59 5.05 6.06 9.03
N ALA A 60 5.45 6.13 7.76
CA ALA A 60 6.71 5.55 7.29
C ALA A 60 7.91 6.29 7.90
N ILE A 61 7.85 7.62 7.91
CA ILE A 61 8.82 8.47 8.59
C ILE A 61 8.77 8.21 10.08
N GLU A 62 7.61 8.13 10.72
CA GLU A 62 7.53 7.79 12.15
C GLU A 62 8.11 6.41 12.41
N ALA A 63 7.91 5.40 11.57
CA ALA A 63 8.54 4.09 11.75
C ALA A 63 10.08 4.18 11.65
N ASN A 64 10.59 4.92 10.65
CA ASN A 64 12.02 5.19 10.48
C ASN A 64 12.60 6.08 11.59
N LEU A 65 11.80 7.03 12.06
CA LEU A 65 12.11 7.94 13.14
C LEU A 65 11.91 7.27 14.47
N GLN A 66 11.10 6.22 14.64
CA GLN A 66 10.92 5.47 15.89
C GLN A 66 12.07 4.49 16.08
N VAL A 67 12.69 4.05 14.98
CA VAL A 67 14.07 3.56 15.00
C VAL A 67 15.06 4.64 15.47
N ARG A 68 14.75 5.93 15.28
CA ARG A 68 15.49 7.08 15.82
C ARG A 68 14.85 7.72 17.09
N ALA A 69 13.68 7.33 17.60
CA ALA A 69 12.87 8.14 18.52
C ALA A 69 13.13 7.80 19.98
N ASP A 70 14.15 6.96 20.22
CA ASP A 70 15.00 7.14 21.38
C ASP A 70 15.71 8.52 21.37
N LEU A 71 15.65 9.33 20.29
CA LEU A 71 16.43 10.57 20.14
C LEU A 71 15.66 11.86 19.76
N ILE A 72 14.44 11.86 19.18
CA ILE A 72 13.81 13.11 18.67
C ILE A 72 12.31 13.17 18.97
N GLU A 73 11.91 14.02 19.92
CA GLU A 73 10.51 14.41 20.17
C GLU A 73 9.90 15.16 18.97
N TYR A 74 8.56 15.31 18.92
CA TYR A 74 7.81 16.14 17.93
C TYR A 74 8.22 17.63 17.98
N THR A 75 9.42 17.92 17.51
CA THR A 75 10.04 19.23 17.47
C THR A 75 9.77 19.89 16.12
N GLN A 76 10.12 21.17 16.00
CA GLN A 76 10.08 21.89 14.73
C GLN A 76 10.90 21.17 13.63
N ILE A 77 12.00 20.52 14.01
CA ILE A 77 12.87 19.74 13.13
C ILE A 77 12.10 18.57 12.49
N GLY A 78 11.34 17.79 13.27
CA GLY A 78 10.57 16.67 12.71
C GLY A 78 9.47 17.10 11.72
N LYS A 79 8.95 18.34 11.85
CA LYS A 79 8.03 18.89 10.85
C LYS A 79 8.74 19.25 9.55
N GLU A 80 9.95 19.80 9.66
CA GLU A 80 10.78 20.13 8.51
C GLU A 80 11.19 18.86 7.77
N GLU A 81 11.65 17.82 8.48
CA GLU A 81 11.97 16.51 7.89
C GLU A 81 10.76 15.86 7.19
N LEU A 82 9.55 15.97 7.76
CA LEU A 82 8.32 15.50 7.12
C LEU A 82 8.02 16.28 5.82
N ILE A 83 8.16 17.60 5.84
CA ILE A 83 7.94 18.43 4.64
C ILE A 83 8.95 18.08 3.55
N GLU A 84 10.23 17.97 3.90
CA GLU A 84 11.31 17.56 2.99
C GLU A 84 11.02 16.19 2.38
N SER A 85 10.63 15.20 3.19
CA SER A 85 10.30 13.87 2.69
C SER A 85 9.10 13.88 1.74
N VAL A 86 8.05 14.66 2.03
CA VAL A 86 6.91 14.80 1.11
C VAL A 86 7.35 15.42 -0.23
N ILE A 87 8.23 16.43 -0.18
CA ILE A 87 8.79 17.08 -1.37
C ILE A 87 9.65 16.09 -2.17
N ASP A 88 10.49 15.30 -1.50
CA ASP A 88 11.38 14.35 -2.16
C ASP A 88 10.62 13.18 -2.80
N THR A 89 9.50 12.74 -2.20
CA THR A 89 8.70 11.62 -2.72
C THR A 89 7.68 12.07 -3.77
N ILE A 90 6.97 13.18 -3.55
CA ILE A 90 5.81 13.59 -4.39
C ILE A 90 6.13 14.84 -5.22
N GLY A 91 7.10 15.65 -4.80
CA GLY A 91 7.45 16.94 -5.40
C GLY A 91 6.78 18.14 -4.71
N GLU A 92 7.49 19.27 -4.68
CA GLU A 92 7.01 20.53 -4.10
C GLU A 92 5.84 21.15 -4.89
N SER A 93 5.78 20.88 -6.20
CA SER A 93 4.76 21.42 -7.10
C SER A 93 4.40 20.43 -8.20
N ASN A 94 3.49 20.82 -9.11
CA ASN A 94 3.19 20.04 -10.31
C ASN A 94 4.14 20.32 -11.50
N GLU A 95 5.01 21.32 -11.36
CA GLU A 95 6.00 21.73 -12.37
C GLU A 95 7.29 20.88 -12.29
N LEU A 96 7.11 19.56 -12.13
CA LEU A 96 8.22 18.60 -12.07
C LEU A 96 8.61 18.16 -13.48
N ASN A 97 9.88 17.82 -13.67
CA ASN A 97 10.36 17.21 -14.90
C ASN A 97 9.71 15.82 -15.12
N GLN A 98 9.73 15.34 -16.36
CA GLN A 98 9.05 14.09 -16.71
C GLN A 98 9.70 12.88 -16.03
N ASP A 99 11.02 12.85 -15.91
CA ASP A 99 11.76 11.74 -15.32
C ASP A 99 11.36 11.53 -13.85
N PHE A 100 11.31 12.60 -13.05
CA PHE A 100 10.85 12.54 -11.66
C PHE A 100 9.38 12.07 -11.57
N LYS A 101 8.53 12.54 -12.48
CA LYS A 101 7.12 12.10 -12.51
C LYS A 101 7.04 10.60 -12.78
N GLU A 102 7.80 10.09 -13.74
CA GLU A 102 7.71 8.70 -14.20
C GLU A 102 8.46 7.71 -13.29
N ASP A 103 9.59 8.10 -12.73
CA ASP A 103 10.46 7.21 -11.94
C ASP A 103 10.24 7.30 -10.44
N GLU A 104 9.72 8.42 -9.93
CA GLU A 104 9.52 8.64 -8.47
C GLU A 104 8.05 8.77 -8.12
N ARG A 105 7.43 9.91 -8.52
CA ARG A 105 6.11 10.32 -8.01
C ARG A 105 5.01 9.36 -8.40
N ASN A 106 4.87 9.07 -9.69
CA ASN A 106 3.75 8.29 -10.20
C ASN A 106 3.78 6.82 -9.70
N PRO A 107 4.94 6.11 -9.71
CA PRO A 107 5.06 4.80 -9.08
C PRO A 107 4.63 4.82 -7.61
N TRP A 108 5.11 5.79 -6.84
CA TRP A 108 4.78 5.92 -5.42
C TRP A 108 3.30 6.21 -5.19
N LEU A 109 2.69 7.13 -5.94
CA LEU A 109 1.26 7.44 -5.86
C LEU A 109 0.41 6.20 -6.13
N ALA A 110 0.83 5.38 -7.08
CA ALA A 110 0.15 4.13 -7.42
C ALA A 110 0.29 3.09 -6.29
N GLU A 111 1.46 3.00 -5.64
CA GLU A 111 1.68 2.17 -4.44
C GLU A 111 0.82 2.63 -3.24
N ALA A 112 0.77 3.95 -2.99
CA ALA A 112 -0.06 4.49 -1.92
C ALA A 112 -1.56 4.30 -2.20
N LEU A 113 -1.98 4.37 -3.46
CA LEU A 113 -3.38 4.13 -3.84
C LEU A 113 -3.77 2.66 -3.68
N ILE A 114 -2.96 1.71 -4.15
CA ILE A 114 -3.24 0.28 -3.95
C ILE A 114 -3.26 -0.08 -2.46
N HIS A 115 -2.41 0.57 -1.65
CA HIS A 115 -2.41 0.43 -0.20
C HIS A 115 -3.72 0.96 0.42
N LEU A 116 -4.19 2.15 0.01
CA LEU A 116 -5.49 2.69 0.44
C LEU A 116 -6.62 1.72 0.12
N LEU A 117 -6.62 1.12 -1.06
CA LEU A 117 -7.64 0.16 -1.49
C LEU A 117 -7.65 -1.09 -0.59
N LEU A 118 -6.49 -1.65 -0.25
CA LEU A 118 -6.40 -2.74 0.72
C LEU A 118 -6.85 -2.31 2.11
N PHE A 119 -6.50 -1.10 2.53
CA PHE A 119 -6.90 -0.59 3.84
C PHE A 119 -8.43 -0.49 3.97
N VAL A 120 -9.13 -0.15 2.89
CA VAL A 120 -10.59 -0.03 2.88
C VAL A 120 -11.32 -1.30 2.46
N SER A 121 -10.61 -2.38 2.11
CA SER A 121 -11.24 -3.61 1.58
C SER A 121 -12.20 -4.25 2.57
N ASN A 122 -11.97 -4.09 3.87
CA ASN A 122 -12.88 -4.59 4.91
C ASN A 122 -14.20 -3.79 4.99
N LYS A 123 -14.22 -2.57 4.47
CA LYS A 123 -15.39 -1.67 4.46
C LYS A 123 -16.11 -1.64 3.13
N VAL A 124 -15.41 -1.97 2.05
CA VAL A 124 -15.92 -1.93 0.68
C VAL A 124 -15.86 -3.32 0.07
N ASN A 125 -17.04 -3.90 -0.14
CA ASN A 125 -17.16 -5.23 -0.72
C ASN A 125 -16.46 -5.31 -2.08
N ASN A 126 -15.99 -6.53 -2.39
CA ASN A 126 -15.41 -6.90 -3.68
C ASN A 126 -14.03 -6.29 -4.00
N ILE A 127 -13.40 -5.59 -3.06
CA ILE A 127 -11.96 -5.32 -3.12
C ILE A 127 -11.21 -6.57 -2.63
N HIS A 128 -10.18 -6.99 -3.36
CA HIS A 128 -9.33 -8.10 -2.93
C HIS A 128 -8.43 -7.71 -1.75
N PRO A 129 -8.02 -8.65 -0.88
CA PRO A 129 -8.30 -10.09 -0.93
C PRO A 129 -9.76 -10.43 -0.55
N VAL A 130 -10.19 -11.66 -0.86
CA VAL A 130 -11.57 -12.14 -0.60
C VAL A 130 -11.95 -12.30 0.88
N GLY A 131 -11.04 -11.98 1.80
CA GLY A 131 -11.22 -12.11 3.25
C GLY A 131 -10.95 -10.80 3.98
N GLU A 132 -10.97 -10.86 5.31
CA GLU A 132 -10.68 -9.71 6.17
C GLU A 132 -9.18 -9.44 6.20
N VAL A 133 -8.76 -8.25 5.78
CA VAL A 133 -7.38 -7.78 5.91
C VAL A 133 -7.10 -7.45 7.38
N LEU A 134 -6.12 -8.15 7.96
CA LEU A 134 -5.75 -8.02 9.38
C LEU A 134 -4.57 -7.07 9.59
N ALA A 135 -3.64 -7.05 8.63
CA ALA A 135 -2.46 -6.18 8.67
C ALA A 135 -2.01 -5.86 7.25
N VAL A 136 -1.58 -4.62 7.00
CA VAL A 136 -1.06 -4.14 5.72
C VAL A 136 0.36 -3.62 5.94
N GLY A 137 1.27 -3.94 5.01
CA GLY A 137 2.65 -3.45 5.01
C GLY A 137 2.71 -1.98 4.69
N LEU A 138 3.75 -1.30 5.17
CA LEU A 138 3.96 0.10 4.85
C LEU A 138 4.32 0.27 3.37
N VAL A 139 3.94 1.42 2.83
CA VAL A 139 4.43 1.92 1.53
C VAL A 139 5.93 2.24 1.67
N HIS A 140 6.71 2.04 0.61
CA HIS A 140 8.09 2.48 0.58
C HIS A 140 8.20 4.00 0.79
N ASP A 141 9.18 4.43 1.57
CA ASP A 141 9.55 5.84 1.73
C ASP A 141 10.31 6.36 0.50
N ASP A 142 11.19 5.54 -0.06
CA ASP A 142 11.88 5.76 -1.34
C ASP A 142 11.20 4.95 -2.47
N PRO A 143 10.68 5.59 -3.55
CA PRO A 143 10.05 4.89 -4.68
C PRO A 143 10.98 3.90 -5.41
N LYS A 144 12.30 4.06 -5.28
CA LYS A 144 13.32 3.17 -5.87
C LYS A 144 13.70 2.00 -4.96
N ASP A 145 13.14 1.95 -3.76
CA ASP A 145 13.56 1.00 -2.76
C ASP A 145 13.19 -0.43 -3.16
N LYS A 146 14.14 -1.34 -2.93
CA LYS A 146 14.01 -2.71 -3.45
C LYS A 146 13.25 -3.59 -2.47
N GLY A 147 11.93 -3.53 -2.48
CA GLY A 147 11.07 -4.31 -1.58
C GLY A 147 10.01 -5.15 -2.28
N LEU A 148 8.87 -5.27 -1.62
CA LEU A 148 7.61 -5.77 -2.16
C LEU A 148 6.69 -4.56 -2.16
N ASP A 149 6.16 -4.15 -3.31
CA ASP A 149 5.34 -2.93 -3.43
C ASP A 149 4.11 -2.97 -2.51
N LEU A 150 3.57 -4.16 -2.24
CA LEU A 150 2.45 -4.30 -1.32
C LEU A 150 2.44 -5.67 -0.66
N THR A 151 2.16 -5.68 0.64
CA THR A 151 1.89 -6.93 1.38
C THR A 151 0.74 -6.75 2.33
N ALA A 152 -0.10 -7.77 2.50
CA ALA A 152 -1.12 -7.78 3.54
C ALA A 152 -1.39 -9.20 4.03
N ILE A 153 -1.61 -9.35 5.33
CA ILE A 153 -2.11 -10.61 5.92
C ILE A 153 -3.63 -10.50 5.99
N TYR A 154 -4.33 -11.55 5.52
CA TYR A 154 -5.78 -11.58 5.52
C TYR A 154 -6.33 -12.93 6.02
N GLN A 155 -7.62 -12.98 6.35
CA GLN A 155 -8.33 -14.16 6.83
C GLN A 155 -9.59 -14.40 5.99
N SER A 156 -9.63 -15.51 5.25
CA SER A 156 -10.75 -15.95 4.38
C SER A 156 -11.31 -17.33 4.78
N GLY A 157 -10.80 -17.87 5.89
CA GLY A 157 -11.03 -19.24 6.37
C GLY A 157 -9.74 -19.82 6.96
N THR A 158 -8.61 -19.53 6.31
CA THR A 158 -7.27 -19.63 6.88
C THR A 158 -6.54 -18.30 6.72
N LEU A 159 -5.36 -18.18 7.33
CA LEU A 159 -4.49 -17.02 7.13
C LEU A 159 -3.89 -17.08 5.73
N GLY A 160 -4.07 -16.01 4.97
CA GLY A 160 -3.50 -15.81 3.65
C GLY A 160 -2.56 -14.60 3.60
N LEU A 161 -1.77 -14.54 2.54
CA LEU A 161 -0.90 -13.39 2.24
C LEU A 161 -1.25 -12.80 0.88
N THR A 162 -1.54 -11.51 0.84
CA THR A 162 -1.55 -10.73 -0.39
C THR A 162 -0.14 -10.26 -0.68
N ILE A 163 0.32 -10.49 -1.92
CA ILE A 163 1.56 -9.93 -2.47
C ILE A 163 1.15 -9.10 -3.68
N GLY A 164 1.38 -7.80 -3.61
CA GLY A 164 1.07 -6.88 -4.69
C GLY A 164 2.32 -6.35 -5.39
N GLU A 165 2.17 -6.11 -6.68
CA GLU A 165 3.13 -5.38 -7.51
C GLU A 165 2.41 -4.20 -8.17
N CYS A 166 3.00 -3.03 -8.06
CA CYS A 166 2.51 -1.81 -8.66
C CYS A 166 3.25 -1.56 -9.98
N LYS A 167 2.51 -1.40 -11.08
CA LYS A 167 3.09 -1.12 -12.39
C LYS A 167 2.25 -0.05 -13.11
N ALA A 168 2.59 1.21 -12.84
CA ALA A 168 1.90 2.39 -13.36
C ALA A 168 2.29 2.75 -14.82
N TYR A 169 2.19 1.80 -15.76
CA TYR A 169 2.46 2.08 -17.18
C TYR A 169 1.20 2.52 -17.92
N LYS A 170 1.05 3.82 -18.18
CA LYS A 170 -0.07 4.38 -18.93
C LYS A 170 -0.17 3.87 -20.38
N THR A 171 0.96 3.74 -21.07
CA THR A 171 1.02 3.42 -22.50
C THR A 171 1.13 1.92 -22.79
N ASN A 172 1.44 1.08 -21.80
CA ASN A 172 1.63 -0.36 -22.01
C ASN A 172 1.21 -1.21 -20.79
N PRO A 173 -0.10 -1.26 -20.47
CA PRO A 173 -0.62 -2.02 -19.34
C PRO A 173 -0.33 -3.53 -19.44
N ASN A 174 -0.31 -4.08 -20.66
CA ASN A 174 0.01 -5.50 -20.87
C ASN A 174 1.45 -5.84 -20.47
N LYS A 175 2.42 -4.95 -20.76
CA LYS A 175 3.81 -5.10 -20.29
C LYS A 175 3.90 -5.01 -18.77
N ALA A 176 3.12 -4.12 -18.16
CA ALA A 176 2.98 -4.01 -16.69
C ALA A 176 2.56 -5.35 -16.08
N ILE A 177 1.45 -5.91 -16.55
CA ILE A 177 0.92 -7.19 -16.08
C ILE A 177 1.93 -8.31 -16.31
N SER A 178 2.52 -8.40 -17.51
CA SER A 178 3.51 -9.44 -17.82
C SER A 178 4.73 -9.39 -16.89
N ASN A 179 5.21 -8.19 -16.56
CA ASN A 179 6.32 -8.02 -15.63
C ASN A 179 5.93 -8.43 -14.20
N ALA A 180 4.73 -8.07 -13.75
CA ALA A 180 4.22 -8.50 -12.44
C ALA A 180 4.07 -10.04 -12.36
N MET A 181 3.57 -10.69 -13.41
CA MET A 181 3.47 -12.16 -13.45
C MET A 181 4.83 -12.84 -13.33
N LYS A 182 5.86 -12.34 -14.04
CA LYS A 182 7.24 -12.86 -13.91
C LYS A 182 7.78 -12.72 -12.49
N PHE A 183 7.44 -11.62 -11.82
CA PHE A 183 7.80 -11.42 -10.43
C PHE A 183 7.11 -12.47 -9.53
N PHE A 184 5.80 -12.69 -9.72
CA PHE A 184 5.03 -13.68 -8.95
C PHE A 184 5.48 -15.12 -9.17
N ASP A 185 5.84 -15.51 -10.39
CA ASP A 185 6.44 -16.82 -10.69
C ASP A 185 7.75 -17.04 -9.90
N GLY A 186 8.46 -15.95 -9.62
CA GLY A 186 9.68 -15.93 -8.82
C GLY A 186 9.46 -16.07 -7.32
N VAL A 187 8.25 -15.86 -6.78
CA VAL A 187 8.02 -15.79 -5.33
C VAL A 187 8.44 -17.06 -4.58
N ASP A 188 8.13 -18.24 -5.13
CA ASP A 188 8.44 -19.52 -4.49
C ASP A 188 9.83 -20.06 -4.85
N SER A 189 10.34 -19.71 -6.03
CA SER A 189 11.59 -20.24 -6.60
C SER A 189 12.81 -19.36 -6.27
N ASN A 190 12.60 -18.07 -6.03
CA ASN A 190 13.65 -17.11 -5.75
C ASN A 190 13.91 -16.97 -4.25
N LYS A 191 15.08 -17.44 -3.80
CA LYS A 191 15.52 -17.32 -2.40
C LYS A 191 15.50 -15.87 -1.89
N LYS A 192 15.74 -14.87 -2.75
CA LYS A 192 15.72 -13.44 -2.38
C LYS A 192 14.29 -12.95 -2.12
N THR A 193 13.34 -13.24 -3.01
CA THR A 193 11.93 -12.85 -2.84
C THR A 193 11.32 -13.53 -1.61
N GLY A 194 11.60 -14.83 -1.42
CA GLY A 194 11.18 -15.54 -0.21
C GLY A 194 11.77 -14.97 1.08
N LYS A 195 12.98 -14.38 1.06
CA LYS A 195 13.55 -13.66 2.20
C LYS A 195 12.77 -12.38 2.50
N ARG A 196 12.44 -11.58 1.46
CA ARG A 196 11.63 -10.35 1.62
C ARG A 196 10.26 -10.63 2.20
N ILE A 197 9.57 -11.66 1.69
CA ILE A 197 8.27 -12.08 2.23
C ILE A 197 8.38 -12.45 3.70
N ARG A 198 9.40 -13.24 4.08
CA ARG A 198 9.63 -13.58 5.49
C ARG A 198 9.82 -12.33 6.35
N THR A 199 10.62 -11.38 5.89
CA THR A 199 10.84 -10.11 6.61
C THR A 199 9.53 -9.35 6.80
N GLN A 200 8.75 -9.15 5.73
CA GLN A 200 7.48 -8.43 5.81
C GLN A 200 6.47 -9.14 6.70
N VAL A 201 6.34 -10.47 6.56
CA VAL A 201 5.48 -11.28 7.44
C VAL A 201 5.88 -11.10 8.91
N GLN A 202 7.17 -11.14 9.24
CA GLN A 202 7.61 -10.98 10.64
C GLN A 202 7.28 -9.58 11.20
N ILE A 203 7.33 -8.54 10.37
CA ILE A 203 6.92 -7.19 10.76
C ILE A 203 5.41 -7.17 11.00
N LEU A 204 4.63 -7.65 10.03
CA LEU A 204 3.17 -7.65 10.07
C LEU A 204 2.59 -8.49 11.21
N ARG A 205 3.28 -9.57 11.58
CA ARG A 205 2.86 -10.48 12.65
C ARG A 205 2.69 -9.80 14.02
N ARG A 206 3.38 -8.68 14.24
CA ARG A 206 3.29 -7.90 15.47
C ARG A 206 1.97 -7.16 15.62
N PHE A 207 1.26 -6.94 14.51
CA PHE A 207 -0.03 -6.27 14.48
C PHE A 207 -1.21 -7.24 14.49
N LEU A 208 -0.95 -8.55 14.47
CA LEU A 208 -1.99 -9.57 14.55
C LEU A 208 -2.36 -9.85 16.01
N PRO A 209 -3.62 -10.25 16.28
CA PRO A 209 -4.00 -10.87 17.54
C PRO A 209 -3.08 -12.05 17.89
N GLU A 210 -2.82 -12.26 19.18
CA GLU A 210 -1.86 -13.29 19.67
C GLU A 210 -2.16 -14.69 19.11
N GLU A 211 -3.44 -15.06 19.06
CA GLU A 211 -3.94 -16.33 18.52
C GLU A 211 -3.51 -16.53 17.05
N LEU A 212 -3.61 -15.48 16.22
CA LEU A 212 -3.28 -15.50 14.80
C LEU A 212 -1.78 -15.30 14.54
N SER A 213 -1.09 -14.59 15.43
CA SER A 213 0.36 -14.34 15.37
C SER A 213 1.15 -15.65 15.31
N SER A 214 0.75 -16.65 16.10
CA SER A 214 1.38 -17.98 16.11
C SER A 214 1.23 -18.74 14.77
N SER A 215 0.10 -18.52 14.09
CA SER A 215 -0.26 -19.18 12.84
C SER A 215 0.43 -18.56 11.62
N ALA A 216 0.82 -17.28 11.70
CA ALA A 216 1.59 -16.58 10.68
C ALA A 216 3.11 -16.92 10.75
N THR A 217 3.43 -18.21 10.73
CA THR A 217 4.80 -18.75 10.80
C THR A 217 5.08 -19.77 9.68
N HIS A 218 6.31 -20.28 9.59
CA HIS A 218 6.68 -21.45 8.77
C HIS A 218 6.31 -21.43 7.27
N GLY A 219 6.10 -20.26 6.68
CA GLY A 219 5.69 -20.20 5.27
C GLY A 219 4.19 -20.32 5.03
N PHE A 220 3.35 -19.93 6.00
CA PHE A 220 1.88 -20.02 5.91
C PHE A 220 1.30 -19.47 4.59
N TRP A 221 1.92 -18.45 4.00
CA TRP A 221 1.54 -17.87 2.71
C TRP A 221 1.60 -18.85 1.53
N LYS A 222 2.19 -20.03 1.71
CA LYS A 222 2.14 -21.11 0.71
C LYS A 222 0.81 -21.86 0.72
N ASN A 223 0.06 -21.79 1.82
CA ASN A 223 -1.25 -22.42 1.96
C ASN A 223 -2.31 -21.59 1.22
N GLU A 224 -2.28 -20.28 1.43
CA GLU A 224 -3.18 -19.35 0.78
C GLU A 224 -2.47 -18.03 0.47
N ARG A 225 -2.60 -17.59 -0.79
CA ARG A 225 -2.02 -16.34 -1.26
C ARG A 225 -2.87 -15.71 -2.35
N CYS A 226 -2.85 -14.39 -2.35
CA CYS A 226 -3.43 -13.56 -3.39
C CYS A 226 -2.31 -12.78 -4.08
N PHE A 227 -2.22 -12.87 -5.40
CA PHE A 227 -1.34 -12.01 -6.18
C PHE A 227 -2.15 -10.86 -6.75
N LEU A 228 -1.71 -9.63 -6.51
CA LEU A 228 -2.44 -8.43 -6.86
C LEU A 228 -1.57 -7.53 -7.75
N THR A 229 -2.09 -7.09 -8.88
CA THR A 229 -1.39 -6.13 -9.73
C THR A 229 -2.26 -4.91 -9.90
N TYR A 230 -1.70 -3.73 -9.61
CA TYR A 230 -2.34 -2.47 -9.93
C TYR A 230 -1.82 -1.91 -11.25
N THR A 231 -2.77 -1.54 -12.11
CA THR A 231 -2.51 -0.83 -13.36
C THR A 231 -3.49 0.33 -13.45
N GLY A 232 -2.99 1.57 -13.31
CA GLY A 232 -3.81 2.76 -13.54
C GLY A 232 -3.08 4.04 -13.19
N ILE A 233 -2.88 4.92 -14.19
CA ILE A 233 -2.73 6.39 -14.09
C ILE A 233 -3.15 6.99 -15.45
#